data_AF-A0A2D4FVD8-F1
#
_entry.id   AF-A0A2D4FVD8-F1
#
_cell.length_a   1.000
_cell.length_b   1.000
_cell.length_c   1.000
_cell.angle_alpha   90.00
_cell.angle_beta   90.00
_cell.angle_gamma   90.00
#
_symmetry.space_group_name_H-M   'P 1'
#
loop_
_entity.id
_entity.type
_entity.pdbx_description
1 polymer ?
#
loop_
_entity_poly.entity_id
_entity_poly.type
_entity_poly.pdbx_seq_one_letter_code
_entity_poly.pdbx_strand_id
1 'polypeptide(L)'
;MIHLTPVQKLGLSRSCYSLADQLEVNPDFSSSSKKCSWNEMGKLVEKMKNEWNMLCITDVVYNHTAANSEWLTQHPECAYNLINSPHLKPAWLLDRALWHFTCKVAGGKYSDKGLPPLIENDEHLNCIRKIFWEDIFPKIKLWEFFQVDVNKAVQQFKTLLTKGSSKIKTDPNQHLAIIQDPEFRRLGCTIDMNVALNTFIPHSNGPAAIEECCNWFRKRVEELNDEKFRQTNYHQEQAINCVLATVSYERLADHGPKLGAITRKYPLVTGYFTYSFKELTLDEEEVMMHQPNKASYFMAYNGWVMGDDPLRNFAEPGSNVYLRRELICWGDSVKLRYGNKPEDCPYLWAHMKKYTEITAKYFHGVRLDNCHSTPLHVAEEMLAAARSVRPNLYVIAELFTGSEIIDNVFVNRLGIT
;
A
#
# COMPACT_ATOMS: atom_id res chain seq x y z
N MET A 1 -9.20 -35.64 -6.46
CA MET A 1 -9.14 -34.24 -6.92
C MET A 1 -7.68 -33.79 -6.89
N ILE A 2 -7.23 -32.98 -7.84
CA ILE A 2 -5.93 -32.32 -7.84
C ILE A 2 -6.15 -30.81 -7.74
N HIS A 3 -5.43 -30.18 -6.83
CA HIS A 3 -5.31 -28.72 -6.78
C HIS A 3 -3.98 -28.33 -7.43
N LEU A 4 -4.07 -27.43 -8.40
CA LEU A 4 -2.92 -26.85 -9.09
C LEU A 4 -2.73 -25.41 -8.62
N THR A 5 -1.50 -25.04 -8.30
CA THR A 5 -1.13 -23.62 -8.21
C THR A 5 -1.45 -22.91 -9.53
N PRO A 6 -1.47 -21.57 -9.57
CA PRO A 6 -1.83 -20.85 -10.78
C PRO A 6 -0.99 -21.29 -12.00
N VAL A 7 -1.67 -21.51 -13.13
CA VAL A 7 -1.10 -22.02 -14.40
C VAL A 7 -0.84 -20.91 -15.42
N GLN A 8 -0.97 -19.66 -14.99
CA GLN A 8 -0.87 -18.45 -15.81
C GLN A 8 0.59 -18.03 -16.01
N LYS A 9 0.83 -17.05 -16.89
CA LYS A 9 2.16 -16.49 -17.12
C LYS A 9 2.74 -15.87 -15.84
N LEU A 10 3.93 -16.32 -15.48
CA LEU A 10 4.60 -15.90 -14.25
C LEU A 10 5.36 -14.57 -14.40
N GLY A 11 5.47 -13.86 -13.30
CA GLY A 11 6.32 -12.69 -13.12
C GLY A 11 7.80 -13.01 -13.04
N LEU A 12 8.62 -11.96 -12.87
CA LEU A 12 10.08 -12.08 -12.83
C LEU A 12 10.59 -12.95 -11.67
N SER A 13 9.90 -12.96 -10.53
CA SER A 13 10.28 -13.78 -9.36
C SER A 13 10.07 -15.27 -9.58
N ARG A 14 9.32 -15.66 -10.63
CA ARG A 14 8.91 -17.04 -10.91
C ARG A 14 8.01 -17.65 -9.82
N SER A 15 7.49 -16.84 -8.90
CA SER A 15 6.44 -17.26 -7.98
C SER A 15 5.18 -17.60 -8.77
N CYS A 16 4.54 -18.74 -8.46
CA CYS A 16 3.26 -19.11 -9.05
C CYS A 16 2.14 -18.12 -8.72
N TYR A 17 2.27 -17.31 -7.67
CA TYR A 17 1.24 -16.35 -7.24
C TYR A 17 1.50 -14.92 -7.77
N SER A 18 2.72 -14.65 -8.25
CA SER A 18 3.05 -13.37 -8.91
C SER A 18 2.82 -13.51 -10.41
N LEU A 19 1.59 -13.25 -10.87
CA LEU A 19 1.16 -13.46 -12.26
C LEU A 19 1.45 -12.24 -13.13
N ALA A 20 2.25 -12.40 -14.19
CA ALA A 20 2.52 -11.32 -15.14
C ALA A 20 1.33 -11.05 -16.07
N ASP A 21 0.61 -12.10 -16.45
CA ASP A 21 -0.63 -12.00 -17.23
C ASP A 21 -1.58 -13.14 -16.86
N GLN A 22 -2.70 -12.80 -16.25
CA GLN A 22 -3.73 -13.73 -15.80
C GLN A 22 -4.48 -14.38 -16.97
N LEU A 23 -4.46 -13.78 -18.17
CA LEU A 23 -5.19 -14.25 -19.34
C LEU A 23 -4.36 -15.18 -20.23
N GLU A 24 -3.04 -15.25 -20.00
CA GLU A 24 -2.12 -16.13 -20.73
C GLU A 24 -1.76 -17.37 -19.90
N VAL A 25 -1.77 -18.56 -20.53
CA VAL A 25 -1.18 -19.77 -19.94
C VAL A 25 0.33 -19.60 -19.83
N ASN A 26 0.94 -20.15 -18.80
CA ASN A 26 2.40 -20.13 -18.65
C ASN A 26 3.09 -20.65 -19.92
N PRO A 27 3.88 -19.81 -20.61
CA PRO A 27 4.54 -20.19 -21.85
C PRO A 27 5.52 -21.37 -21.66
N ASP A 28 6.05 -21.58 -20.47
CA ASP A 28 6.99 -22.67 -20.17
C ASP A 28 6.36 -24.07 -20.25
N PHE A 29 5.03 -24.16 -20.25
CA PHE A 29 4.34 -25.43 -20.52
C PHE A 29 4.38 -25.82 -22.00
N SER A 30 4.84 -24.92 -22.87
CA SER A 30 5.02 -25.20 -24.29
C SER A 30 6.35 -25.93 -24.54
N SER A 31 6.37 -26.82 -25.52
CA SER A 31 7.60 -27.40 -26.08
C SER A 31 7.98 -26.69 -27.37
N SER A 32 9.18 -26.98 -27.90
CA SER A 32 9.63 -26.48 -29.21
C SER A 32 8.69 -26.83 -30.37
N SER A 33 7.90 -27.90 -30.23
CA SER A 33 6.98 -28.40 -31.25
C SER A 33 5.51 -28.09 -30.97
N LYS A 34 5.13 -27.67 -29.76
CA LYS A 34 3.73 -27.47 -29.38
C LYS A 34 3.55 -26.35 -28.36
N LYS A 35 2.79 -25.32 -28.75
CA LYS A 35 2.35 -24.25 -27.84
C LYS A 35 1.25 -24.75 -26.91
N CYS A 36 1.45 -24.59 -25.61
CA CYS A 36 0.40 -24.80 -24.62
C CYS A 36 -0.54 -23.59 -24.63
N SER A 37 -1.83 -23.85 -24.85
CA SER A 37 -2.89 -22.84 -24.81
C SER A 37 -3.95 -23.27 -23.80
N TRP A 38 -4.88 -22.38 -23.49
CA TRP A 38 -6.03 -22.73 -22.66
C TRP A 38 -6.83 -23.93 -23.17
N ASN A 39 -6.94 -24.10 -24.49
CA ASN A 39 -7.59 -25.27 -25.08
C ASN A 39 -6.81 -26.57 -24.81
N GLU A 40 -5.48 -26.52 -24.87
CA GLU A 40 -4.65 -27.69 -24.55
C GLU A 40 -4.69 -28.01 -23.05
N MET A 41 -4.71 -26.98 -22.20
CA MET A 41 -4.93 -27.16 -20.76
C MET A 41 -6.30 -27.80 -20.48
N GLY A 42 -7.36 -27.32 -21.14
CA GLY A 42 -8.70 -27.90 -21.05
C GLY A 42 -8.74 -29.37 -21.46
N LYS A 43 -8.07 -29.74 -22.56
CA LYS A 43 -7.97 -31.14 -22.99
C LYS A 43 -7.28 -32.01 -21.92
N LEU A 44 -6.24 -31.49 -21.27
CA LEU A 44 -5.57 -32.20 -20.19
C LEU A 44 -6.51 -32.38 -18.98
N VAL A 45 -7.21 -31.33 -18.56
CA VAL A 45 -8.16 -31.40 -17.44
C VAL A 45 -9.31 -32.38 -17.74
N GLU A 46 -9.87 -32.37 -18.95
CA GLU A 46 -10.88 -33.35 -19.36
C GLU A 46 -10.33 -34.78 -19.46
N LYS A 47 -9.08 -34.94 -19.89
CA LYS A 47 -8.40 -36.25 -19.85
C LYS A 47 -8.29 -36.77 -18.42
N MET A 48 -7.80 -35.94 -17.49
CA MET A 48 -7.67 -36.31 -16.07
C MET A 48 -9.01 -36.70 -15.46
N LYS A 49 -10.08 -36.00 -15.84
CA LYS A 49 -11.43 -36.33 -15.42
C LYS A 49 -11.89 -37.68 -15.98
N ASN A 50 -11.85 -37.85 -17.29
CA ASN A 50 -12.51 -38.98 -17.97
C ASN A 50 -11.70 -40.28 -17.93
N GLU A 51 -10.37 -40.19 -17.96
CA GLU A 51 -9.50 -41.36 -17.94
C GLU A 51 -9.00 -41.71 -16.53
N TRP A 52 -8.79 -40.71 -15.66
CA TRP A 52 -8.19 -40.92 -14.35
C TRP A 52 -9.18 -40.73 -13.19
N ASN A 53 -10.43 -40.37 -13.47
CA ASN A 53 -11.45 -40.04 -12.46
C ASN A 53 -10.97 -38.93 -11.49
N MET A 54 -10.20 -37.97 -11.99
CA MET A 54 -9.64 -36.88 -11.19
C MET A 54 -10.19 -35.53 -11.64
N LEU A 55 -10.91 -34.85 -10.74
CA LEU A 55 -11.27 -33.44 -10.91
C LEU A 55 -10.07 -32.54 -10.61
N CYS A 56 -9.92 -31.47 -11.39
CA CYS A 56 -8.87 -30.47 -11.20
C CYS A 56 -9.46 -29.11 -10.77
N ILE A 57 -8.86 -28.50 -9.77
CA ILE A 57 -9.12 -27.12 -9.34
C ILE A 57 -7.81 -26.32 -9.39
N THR A 58 -7.90 -24.99 -9.44
CA THR A 58 -6.71 -24.13 -9.42
C THR A 58 -6.91 -22.88 -8.57
N ASP A 59 -5.82 -22.29 -8.10
CA ASP A 59 -5.88 -21.01 -7.41
C ASP A 59 -6.35 -19.88 -8.34
N VAL A 60 -7.13 -18.97 -7.76
CA VAL A 60 -7.38 -17.64 -8.31
C VAL A 60 -6.76 -16.59 -7.40
N VAL A 61 -6.01 -15.66 -8.01
CA VAL A 61 -5.32 -14.58 -7.30
C VAL A 61 -5.95 -13.25 -7.67
N TYR A 62 -6.69 -12.65 -6.74
CA TYR A 62 -7.38 -11.38 -6.96
C TYR A 62 -6.67 -10.19 -6.32
N ASN A 63 -5.84 -10.42 -5.30
CA ASN A 63 -5.31 -9.33 -4.48
C ASN A 63 -4.15 -8.56 -5.15
N HIS A 64 -3.43 -9.22 -6.07
CA HIS A 64 -2.19 -8.69 -6.64
C HIS A 64 -1.90 -9.24 -8.04
N THR A 65 -0.97 -8.58 -8.73
CA THR A 65 -0.38 -9.01 -10.01
C THR A 65 1.14 -8.83 -9.94
N ALA A 66 1.90 -9.46 -10.82
CA ALA A 66 3.35 -9.27 -10.84
C ALA A 66 3.72 -7.82 -11.13
N ALA A 67 4.77 -7.33 -10.47
CA ALA A 67 5.27 -5.97 -10.64
C ALA A 67 5.71 -5.64 -12.07
N ASN A 68 5.97 -6.66 -12.89
CA ASN A 68 6.37 -6.54 -14.29
C ASN A 68 5.23 -6.83 -15.30
N SER A 69 3.97 -6.84 -14.85
CA SER A 69 2.82 -6.97 -15.75
C SER A 69 2.77 -5.85 -16.78
N GLU A 70 2.84 -6.19 -18.07
CA GLU A 70 2.82 -5.19 -19.15
C GLU A 70 1.51 -4.41 -19.19
N TRP A 71 0.38 -5.07 -18.97
CA TRP A 71 -0.92 -4.41 -18.94
C TRP A 71 -1.03 -3.34 -17.84
N LEU A 72 -0.28 -3.49 -16.74
CA LEU A 72 -0.26 -2.54 -15.65
C LEU A 72 0.46 -1.23 -16.03
N THR A 73 1.37 -1.28 -17.02
CA THR A 73 1.98 -0.07 -17.57
C THR A 73 1.00 0.75 -18.42
N GLN A 74 0.02 0.08 -19.02
CA GLN A 74 -1.05 0.72 -19.80
C GLN A 74 -2.19 1.20 -18.89
N HIS A 75 -2.40 0.51 -17.77
CA HIS A 75 -3.48 0.74 -16.82
C HIS A 75 -2.97 0.95 -15.38
N PRO A 76 -2.13 1.96 -15.12
CA PRO A 76 -1.55 2.18 -13.80
C PRO A 76 -2.59 2.51 -12.71
N GLU A 77 -3.81 2.92 -13.09
CA GLU A 77 -4.94 3.15 -12.19
C GLU A 77 -5.45 1.89 -11.48
N CYS A 78 -5.06 0.71 -11.99
CA CYS A 78 -5.40 -0.61 -11.43
C CYS A 78 -4.60 -0.95 -10.17
N ALA A 79 -3.56 -0.18 -9.84
CA ALA A 79 -2.81 -0.31 -8.60
C ALA A 79 -3.08 0.86 -7.66
N TYR A 80 -2.79 0.69 -6.38
CA TYR A 80 -2.64 1.82 -5.45
C TYR A 80 -1.36 2.57 -5.82
N ASN A 81 -1.49 3.78 -6.35
CA ASN A 81 -0.36 4.63 -6.77
C ASN A 81 -0.48 6.04 -6.18
N LEU A 82 0.51 6.90 -6.36
CA LEU A 82 0.52 8.20 -5.69
C LEU A 82 -0.44 9.25 -6.28
N ILE A 83 -1.15 8.91 -7.37
CA ILE A 83 -2.20 9.75 -7.97
C ILE A 83 -3.57 9.37 -7.43
N ASN A 84 -3.93 8.09 -7.43
CA ASN A 84 -5.23 7.64 -6.91
C ASN A 84 -5.23 7.39 -5.39
N SER A 85 -4.05 7.33 -4.77
CA SER A 85 -3.84 7.06 -3.34
C SER A 85 -2.81 8.03 -2.74
N PRO A 86 -3.08 9.35 -2.76
CA PRO A 86 -2.12 10.38 -2.33
C PRO A 86 -1.69 10.25 -0.85
N HIS A 87 -2.49 9.60 0.00
CA HIS A 87 -2.13 9.28 1.39
C HIS A 87 -0.89 8.39 1.52
N LEU A 88 -0.48 7.72 0.45
CA LEU A 88 0.74 6.90 0.41
C LEU A 88 2.02 7.71 0.12
N LYS A 89 1.94 8.99 -0.26
CA LYS A 89 3.12 9.84 -0.57
C LYS A 89 4.16 9.86 0.57
N PRO A 90 3.78 10.04 1.86
CA PRO A 90 4.75 10.01 2.96
C PRO A 90 5.44 8.65 3.10
N ALA A 91 4.70 7.56 2.89
CA ALA A 91 5.24 6.20 2.96
C ALA A 91 6.19 5.90 1.80
N TRP A 92 5.86 6.37 0.60
CA TRP A 92 6.73 6.24 -0.57
C TRP A 92 8.05 7.01 -0.40
N LEU A 93 8.00 8.24 0.14
CA LEU A 93 9.21 9.01 0.42
C LEU A 93 10.12 8.29 1.44
N LEU A 94 9.51 7.70 2.48
CA LEU A 94 10.25 6.86 3.43
C LEU A 94 10.87 5.64 2.73
N ASP A 95 10.13 4.94 1.87
CA ASP A 95 10.62 3.79 1.12
C ASP A 95 11.83 4.14 0.24
N ARG A 96 11.79 5.29 -0.46
CA ARG A 96 12.94 5.81 -1.21
C ARG A 96 14.11 6.15 -0.30
N ALA A 97 13.86 6.79 0.83
CA ALA A 97 14.92 7.10 1.79
C ALA A 97 15.62 5.83 2.33
N LEU A 98 14.86 4.75 2.55
CA LEU A 98 15.39 3.43 2.95
C LEU A 98 16.23 2.78 1.85
N TRP A 99 15.85 2.92 0.58
CA TRP A 99 16.67 2.48 -0.55
C TRP A 99 18.01 3.24 -0.61
N HIS A 100 17.96 4.57 -0.50
CA HIS A 100 19.18 5.40 -0.47
C HIS A 100 20.06 5.06 0.74
N PHE A 101 19.46 4.79 1.90
CA PHE A 101 20.17 4.33 3.08
C PHE A 101 20.83 2.96 2.85
N THR A 102 20.09 2.00 2.28
CA THR A 102 20.62 0.68 1.87
C THR A 102 21.86 0.83 0.99
N CYS A 103 21.79 1.66 -0.07
CA CYS A 103 22.91 1.87 -0.98
C CYS A 103 24.15 2.44 -0.27
N LYS A 104 23.95 3.38 0.66
CA LYS A 104 25.04 3.97 1.45
C LYS A 104 25.66 2.96 2.42
N VAL A 105 24.84 2.14 3.10
CA VAL A 105 25.33 1.09 4.00
C VAL A 105 26.08 0.03 3.22
N ALA A 106 25.53 -0.46 2.11
CA ALA A 106 26.19 -1.41 1.22
C ALA A 106 27.54 -0.89 0.68
N GLY A 107 27.64 0.42 0.43
CA GLY A 107 28.89 1.09 0.03
C GLY A 107 29.85 1.41 1.18
N GLY A 108 29.56 1.01 2.42
CA GLY A 108 30.43 1.23 3.59
C GLY A 108 30.45 2.66 4.11
N LYS A 109 29.54 3.54 3.67
CA LYS A 109 29.53 4.96 4.07
C LYS A 109 29.30 5.18 5.58
N TYR A 110 28.68 4.20 6.24
CA TYR A 110 28.35 4.26 7.66
C TYR A 110 29.28 3.45 8.56
N SER A 111 30.34 2.85 8.01
CA SER A 111 31.28 2.03 8.78
C SER A 111 31.94 2.82 9.92
N ASP A 112 32.33 4.08 9.68
CA ASP A 112 32.92 4.95 10.70
C ASP A 112 31.91 5.37 11.80
N LYS A 113 30.60 5.21 11.54
CA LYS A 113 29.52 5.39 12.51
C LYS A 113 29.13 4.07 13.20
N GLY A 114 29.92 3.00 13.05
CA GLY A 114 29.65 1.70 13.67
C GLY A 114 28.58 0.87 12.96
N LEU A 115 28.28 1.16 11.68
CA LEU A 115 27.35 0.37 10.87
C LEU A 115 28.03 -0.12 9.57
N PRO A 116 28.69 -1.29 9.63
CA PRO A 116 29.23 -1.93 8.43
C PRO A 116 28.11 -2.58 7.59
N PRO A 117 28.40 -2.99 6.33
CA PRO A 117 27.44 -3.75 5.51
C PRO A 117 27.02 -5.08 6.13
N LEU A 118 27.90 -5.74 6.88
CA LEU A 118 27.62 -7.02 7.54
C LEU A 118 27.05 -6.76 8.94
N ILE A 119 25.80 -7.17 9.17
CA ILE A 119 25.12 -7.02 10.46
C ILE A 119 25.34 -8.30 11.28
N GLU A 120 25.96 -8.17 12.46
CA GLU A 120 26.37 -9.33 13.27
C GLU A 120 25.86 -9.28 14.72
N ASN A 121 25.36 -8.13 15.18
CA ASN A 121 25.02 -7.92 16.59
C ASN A 121 23.97 -6.79 16.76
N ASP A 122 23.46 -6.68 17.99
CA ASP A 122 22.47 -5.68 18.38
C ASP A 122 23.03 -4.24 18.41
N GLU A 123 24.35 -4.08 18.54
CA GLU A 123 24.98 -2.76 18.51
C GLU A 123 24.84 -2.13 17.11
N HIS A 124 25.00 -2.92 16.04
CA HIS A 124 24.73 -2.48 14.67
C HIS A 124 23.24 -2.11 14.48
N LEU A 125 22.31 -2.81 15.12
CA LEU A 125 20.87 -2.45 15.10
C LEU A 125 20.61 -1.10 15.79
N ASN A 126 21.27 -0.84 16.91
CA ASN A 126 21.20 0.44 17.61
C ASN A 126 21.80 1.58 16.77
N CYS A 127 22.89 1.33 16.03
CA CYS A 127 23.44 2.28 15.07
C CYS A 127 22.44 2.62 13.95
N ILE A 128 21.70 1.64 13.42
CA ILE A 128 20.63 1.88 12.44
C ILE A 128 19.58 2.84 13.04
N ARG A 129 19.07 2.54 14.24
CA ARG A 129 18.10 3.40 14.94
C ARG A 129 18.59 4.84 15.10
N LYS A 130 19.85 5.00 15.54
CA LYS A 130 20.47 6.32 15.72
C LYS A 130 20.52 7.10 14.40
N ILE A 131 20.96 6.46 13.33
CA ILE A 131 21.04 7.07 11.99
C ILE A 131 19.67 7.49 11.48
N PHE A 132 18.60 6.74 11.77
CA PHE A 132 17.25 7.15 11.39
C PHE A 132 16.86 8.49 12.02
N TRP A 133 17.08 8.64 13.32
CA TRP A 133 16.72 9.85 14.06
C TRP A 133 17.63 11.05 13.75
N GLU A 134 18.92 10.82 13.50
CA GLU A 134 19.88 11.90 13.25
C GLU A 134 19.95 12.33 11.78
N ASP A 135 19.90 11.37 10.84
CA ASP A 135 20.20 11.62 9.43
C ASP A 135 18.97 11.48 8.51
N ILE A 136 18.08 10.51 8.76
CA ILE A 136 17.00 10.17 7.81
C ILE A 136 15.75 11.03 8.06
N PHE A 137 15.13 10.91 9.24
CA PHE A 137 13.87 11.59 9.55
C PHE A 137 13.96 13.12 9.51
N PRO A 138 15.03 13.76 10.01
CA PRO A 138 15.19 15.21 9.87
C PRO A 138 15.28 15.66 8.41
N LYS A 139 15.79 14.80 7.52
CA LYS A 139 15.91 15.11 6.09
C LYS A 139 14.57 15.02 5.38
N ILE A 140 13.81 13.94 5.60
CA ILE A 140 12.55 13.70 4.86
C ILE A 140 11.34 14.44 5.42
N LYS A 141 11.41 14.93 6.67
CA LYS A 141 10.40 15.79 7.31
C LYS A 141 8.96 15.32 7.12
N LEU A 142 8.67 14.06 7.44
CA LEU A 142 7.36 13.45 7.15
C LEU A 142 6.19 14.17 7.84
N TRP A 143 6.43 14.88 8.94
CA TRP A 143 5.40 15.63 9.66
C TRP A 143 4.80 16.76 8.82
N GLU A 144 5.56 17.32 7.87
CA GLU A 144 5.07 18.43 7.03
C GLU A 144 3.86 18.01 6.18
N PHE A 145 3.72 16.71 5.84
CA PHE A 145 2.56 16.19 5.11
C PHE A 145 1.24 16.25 5.91
N PHE A 146 1.33 16.46 7.22
CA PHE A 146 0.20 16.43 8.15
C PHE A 146 -0.03 17.78 8.85
N GLN A 147 0.76 18.80 8.50
CA GLN A 147 0.76 20.12 9.15
C GLN A 147 0.21 21.22 8.25
N VAL A 148 -0.16 22.32 8.88
CA VAL A 148 -0.66 23.56 8.26
C VAL A 148 0.48 24.57 8.15
N ASP A 149 0.56 25.29 7.03
CA ASP A 149 1.37 26.52 6.96
C ASP A 149 0.76 27.60 7.88
N VAL A 150 1.38 27.78 9.05
CA VAL A 150 0.92 28.72 10.09
C VAL A 150 0.82 30.15 9.55
N ASN A 151 1.82 30.60 8.80
CA ASN A 151 1.85 31.98 8.31
C ASN A 151 0.73 32.23 7.30
N LYS A 152 0.54 31.29 6.37
CA LYS A 152 -0.54 31.35 5.38
C LYS A 152 -1.92 31.31 6.06
N ALA A 153 -2.11 30.43 7.03
CA ALA A 153 -3.36 30.32 7.78
C ALA A 153 -3.67 31.62 8.55
N VAL A 154 -2.70 32.17 9.27
CA VAL A 154 -2.85 33.42 10.03
C VAL A 154 -3.15 34.60 9.10
N GLN A 155 -2.49 34.67 7.94
CA GLN A 155 -2.75 35.72 6.96
C GLN A 155 -4.17 35.63 6.37
N GLN A 156 -4.64 34.42 6.07
CA GLN A 156 -6.02 34.19 5.63
C GLN A 156 -7.02 34.61 6.72
N PHE A 157 -6.78 34.19 7.96
CA PHE A 157 -7.61 34.55 9.11
C PHE A 157 -7.69 36.07 9.32
N LYS A 158 -6.54 36.76 9.34
CA LYS A 158 -6.46 38.23 9.46
C LYS A 158 -7.23 38.95 8.36
N THR A 159 -7.15 38.44 7.12
CA THR A 159 -7.87 39.00 5.97
C THR A 159 -9.38 38.87 6.15
N LEU A 160 -9.86 37.73 6.65
CA LEU A 160 -11.30 37.49 6.88
C LEU A 160 -11.86 38.32 8.04
N LEU A 161 -11.10 38.48 9.13
CA LEU A 161 -11.44 39.35 10.25
C LEU A 161 -11.59 40.80 9.80
N THR A 162 -10.62 41.32 9.04
CA THR A 162 -10.63 42.72 8.57
C THR A 162 -11.78 43.01 7.61
N LYS A 163 -12.20 42.01 6.81
CA LYS A 163 -13.32 42.15 5.86
C LYS A 163 -14.70 42.09 6.53
N GLY A 164 -14.79 41.80 7.83
CA GLY A 164 -16.06 41.70 8.54
C GLY A 164 -16.94 40.56 8.01
N SER A 165 -16.33 39.37 7.82
CA SER A 165 -17.06 38.20 7.31
C SER A 165 -18.25 37.85 8.21
N SER A 166 -19.43 37.69 7.60
CA SER A 166 -20.68 37.33 8.29
C SER A 166 -20.48 36.06 9.11
N LYS A 167 -20.87 36.09 10.40
CA LYS A 167 -20.83 34.91 11.28
C LYS A 167 -21.65 33.78 10.68
N ILE A 168 -20.99 32.80 10.08
CA ILE A 168 -21.63 31.56 9.68
C ILE A 168 -21.84 30.76 10.97
N LYS A 169 -23.08 30.30 11.21
CA LYS A 169 -23.37 29.42 12.35
C LYS A 169 -22.57 28.13 12.18
N THR A 170 -21.57 27.92 13.02
CA THR A 170 -20.91 26.62 13.20
C THR A 170 -21.61 25.84 14.32
N ASP A 171 -21.46 24.52 14.31
CA ASP A 171 -21.89 23.70 15.44
C ASP A 171 -21.14 24.15 16.71
N PRO A 172 -21.83 24.47 17.83
CA PRO A 172 -21.19 24.85 19.10
C PRO A 172 -20.19 23.82 19.63
N ASN A 173 -20.32 22.55 19.24
CA ASN A 173 -19.43 21.47 19.66
C ASN A 173 -18.24 21.26 18.70
N GLN A 174 -18.16 22.00 17.59
CA GLN A 174 -17.09 21.85 16.61
C GLN A 174 -15.84 22.58 17.08
N HIS A 175 -14.78 21.82 17.39
CA HIS A 175 -13.48 22.36 17.76
C HIS A 175 -12.58 22.58 16.55
N LEU A 176 -11.65 23.54 16.67
CA LEU A 176 -10.62 23.78 15.68
C LEU A 176 -9.73 22.54 15.52
N ALA A 177 -9.64 22.02 14.30
CA ALA A 177 -8.83 20.85 13.98
C ALA A 177 -8.15 21.01 12.61
N ILE A 178 -7.03 20.31 12.42
CA ILE A 178 -6.34 20.22 11.14
C ILE A 178 -7.15 19.35 10.18
N ILE A 179 -7.43 19.90 9.00
CA ILE A 179 -8.04 19.22 7.87
C ILE A 179 -6.91 18.74 6.96
N GLN A 180 -6.79 17.43 6.79
CA GLN A 180 -5.76 16.80 5.96
C GLN A 180 -5.85 17.30 4.51
N ASP A 181 -4.70 17.65 3.91
CA ASP A 181 -4.63 17.94 2.47
C ASP A 181 -4.94 16.66 1.69
N PRO A 182 -5.98 16.64 0.83
CA PRO A 182 -6.31 15.46 0.04
C PRO A 182 -5.15 15.05 -0.88
N GLU A 183 -4.32 16.01 -1.30
CA GLU A 183 -3.15 15.75 -2.14
C GLU A 183 -1.88 15.40 -1.36
N PHE A 184 -1.92 15.43 -0.02
CA PHE A 184 -0.75 15.19 0.85
C PHE A 184 0.49 15.98 0.37
N ARG A 185 0.34 17.30 0.24
CA ARG A 185 1.47 18.22 0.02
C ARG A 185 2.05 18.64 1.36
N ARG A 186 3.35 18.95 1.36
CA ARG A 186 4.01 19.56 2.52
C ARG A 186 3.33 20.86 2.91
N LEU A 187 3.03 20.99 4.20
CA LEU A 187 2.30 22.10 4.82
C LEU A 187 0.97 22.42 4.12
N GLY A 188 0.40 21.43 3.43
CA GLY A 188 -0.81 21.58 2.62
C GLY A 188 -2.10 21.50 3.42
N CYS A 189 -2.04 21.01 4.67
CA CYS A 189 -3.24 20.87 5.49
C CYS A 189 -3.82 22.26 5.81
N THR A 190 -5.10 22.28 6.16
CA THR A 190 -5.85 23.53 6.37
C THR A 190 -6.62 23.52 7.68
N ILE A 191 -7.23 24.66 8.01
CA ILE A 191 -8.10 24.86 9.16
C ILE A 191 -9.43 25.42 8.64
N ASP A 192 -10.55 25.00 9.23
CA ASP A 192 -11.84 25.63 8.97
C ASP A 192 -11.85 27.06 9.51
N MET A 193 -11.82 28.03 8.59
CA MET A 193 -11.78 29.46 8.94
C MET A 193 -13.08 29.93 9.59
N ASN A 194 -14.23 29.27 9.37
CA ASN A 194 -15.47 29.64 10.04
C ASN A 194 -15.40 29.30 11.53
N VAL A 195 -14.87 28.11 11.85
CA VAL A 195 -14.61 27.70 13.24
C VAL A 195 -13.60 28.64 13.88
N ALA A 196 -12.52 28.99 13.17
CA ALA A 196 -11.52 29.94 13.66
C ALA A 196 -12.14 31.31 14.01
N LEU A 197 -12.95 31.89 13.10
CA LEU A 197 -13.59 33.19 13.29
C LEU A 197 -14.63 33.19 14.42
N ASN A 198 -15.29 32.06 14.66
CA ASN A 198 -16.23 31.92 15.77
C ASN A 198 -15.52 31.65 17.11
N THR A 199 -14.31 31.10 17.08
CA THR A 199 -13.51 30.79 18.29
C THR A 199 -12.70 31.99 18.76
N PHE A 200 -12.04 32.69 17.84
CA PHE A 200 -11.15 33.80 18.15
C PHE A 200 -11.82 35.11 17.72
N ILE A 201 -12.48 35.77 18.67
CA ILE A 201 -13.25 36.99 18.43
C ILE A 201 -12.47 38.18 19.01
N PRO A 202 -12.09 39.17 18.20
CA PRO A 202 -11.39 40.35 18.71
C PRO A 202 -12.34 41.18 19.59
N HIS A 203 -11.83 41.72 20.70
CA HIS A 203 -12.63 42.52 21.64
C HIS A 203 -13.02 43.90 21.07
N SER A 204 -12.42 44.31 19.96
CA SER A 204 -12.76 45.52 19.21
C SER A 204 -12.30 45.38 17.76
N ASN A 205 -12.78 46.26 16.86
CA ASN A 205 -12.32 46.29 15.47
C ASN A 205 -10.99 47.07 15.29
N GLY A 206 -10.31 47.40 16.39
CA GLY A 206 -9.03 48.11 16.34
C GLY A 206 -7.90 47.20 15.83
N PRO A 207 -6.88 47.76 15.15
CA PRO A 207 -5.75 46.98 14.65
C PRO A 207 -5.04 46.13 15.72
N ALA A 208 -4.91 46.66 16.94
CA ALA A 208 -4.29 45.94 18.06
C ALA A 208 -5.09 44.69 18.49
N ALA A 209 -6.42 44.81 18.57
CA ALA A 209 -7.30 43.70 18.95
C ALA A 209 -7.34 42.59 17.88
N ILE A 210 -7.27 42.98 16.60
CA ILE A 210 -7.15 42.03 15.49
C ILE A 210 -5.80 41.30 15.55
N GLU A 211 -4.72 42.02 15.84
CA GLU A 211 -3.38 41.43 15.95
C GLU A 211 -3.27 40.45 17.13
N GLU A 212 -3.80 40.82 18.30
CA GLU A 212 -3.89 39.93 19.47
C GLU A 212 -4.64 38.64 19.14
N CYS A 213 -5.79 38.77 18.48
CA CYS A 213 -6.59 37.64 18.03
C CYS A 213 -5.83 36.73 17.03
N CYS A 214 -5.08 37.33 16.10
CA CYS A 214 -4.21 36.59 15.18
C CYS A 214 -3.08 35.85 15.91
N ASN A 215 -2.55 36.40 16.99
CA ASN A 215 -1.53 35.73 17.82
C ASN A 215 -2.11 34.53 18.59
N TRP A 216 -3.34 34.64 19.11
CA TRP A 216 -4.02 33.50 19.73
C TRP A 216 -4.31 32.39 18.72
N PHE A 217 -4.80 32.75 17.53
CA PHE A 217 -5.03 31.79 16.45
C PHE A 217 -3.72 31.12 16.02
N ARG A 218 -2.64 31.90 15.80
CA ARG A 218 -1.29 31.40 15.50
C ARG A 218 -0.86 30.34 16.52
N LYS A 219 -0.90 30.69 17.81
CA LYS A 219 -0.50 29.79 18.90
C LYS A 219 -1.30 28.49 18.85
N ARG A 220 -2.62 28.56 18.61
CA ARG A 220 -3.44 27.35 18.52
C ARG A 220 -3.07 26.48 17.31
N VAL A 221 -2.79 27.08 16.16
CA VAL A 221 -2.35 26.31 14.98
C VAL A 221 -0.97 25.69 15.19
N GLU A 222 -0.06 26.39 15.88
CA GLU A 222 1.24 25.85 16.29
C GLU A 222 1.08 24.64 17.24
N GLU A 223 0.19 24.73 18.24
CA GLU A 223 -0.14 23.61 19.13
C GLU A 223 -0.70 22.39 18.36
N LEU A 224 -1.60 22.61 17.40
CA LEU A 224 -2.14 21.55 16.55
C LEU A 224 -1.07 20.93 15.64
N ASN A 225 -0.16 21.75 15.11
CA ASN A 225 0.98 21.26 14.34
C ASN A 225 1.92 20.41 15.22
N ASP A 226 2.15 20.82 16.47
CA ASP A 226 2.94 20.05 17.43
C ASP A 226 2.28 18.71 17.80
N GLU A 227 0.95 18.67 17.91
CA GLU A 227 0.20 17.42 18.07
C GLU A 227 0.44 16.48 16.87
N LYS A 228 0.39 17.00 15.64
CA LYS A 228 0.69 16.23 14.43
C LYS A 228 2.14 15.78 14.36
N PHE A 229 3.08 16.62 14.76
CA PHE A 229 4.49 16.26 14.87
C PHE A 229 4.70 15.07 15.82
N ARG A 230 4.10 15.12 17.02
CA ARG A 230 4.15 13.99 17.98
C ARG A 230 3.52 12.72 17.42
N GLN A 231 2.38 12.84 16.73
CA GLN A 231 1.74 11.71 16.06
C GLN A 231 2.63 11.09 14.98
N THR A 232 3.28 11.90 14.15
CA THR A 232 4.22 11.41 13.14
C THR A 232 5.45 10.74 13.78
N ASN A 233 5.99 11.29 14.87
CA ASN A 233 7.09 10.65 15.60
C ASN A 233 6.71 9.26 16.11
N TYR A 234 5.48 9.06 16.58
CA TYR A 234 5.00 7.73 16.95
C TYR A 234 4.98 6.77 15.75
N HIS A 235 4.54 7.22 14.56
CA HIS A 235 4.59 6.39 13.35
C HIS A 235 6.01 6.08 12.89
N GLN A 236 6.92 7.05 13.01
CA GLN A 236 8.34 6.91 12.72
C GLN A 236 9.02 5.90 13.65
N GLU A 237 8.69 5.92 14.93
CA GLU A 237 9.18 4.94 15.91
C GLU A 237 8.71 3.52 15.56
N GLN A 238 7.44 3.35 15.19
CA GLN A 238 6.95 2.05 14.70
C GLN A 238 7.65 1.62 13.41
N ALA A 239 7.88 2.53 12.47
CA ALA A 239 8.64 2.25 11.24
C ALA A 239 10.05 1.75 11.53
N ILE A 240 10.77 2.36 12.48
CA ILE A 240 12.09 1.87 12.90
C ILE A 240 11.96 0.48 13.51
N ASN A 241 10.99 0.27 14.42
CA ASN A 241 10.81 -1.03 15.08
C ASN A 241 10.59 -2.16 14.08
N CYS A 242 9.73 -1.94 13.08
CA CYS A 242 9.50 -2.91 12.01
C CYS A 242 10.76 -3.13 11.16
N VAL A 243 11.48 -2.06 10.76
CA VAL A 243 12.74 -2.19 10.02
C VAL A 243 13.76 -3.02 10.80
N LEU A 244 13.96 -2.74 12.08
CA LEU A 244 14.92 -3.47 12.92
C LEU A 244 14.48 -4.92 13.13
N ALA A 245 13.19 -5.18 13.30
CA ALA A 245 12.67 -6.54 13.39
C ALA A 245 12.93 -7.34 12.11
N THR A 246 12.70 -6.73 10.93
CA THR A 246 13.04 -7.34 9.64
C THR A 246 14.54 -7.62 9.53
N VAL A 247 15.39 -6.64 9.84
CA VAL A 247 16.86 -6.82 9.76
C VAL A 247 17.33 -7.90 10.73
N SER A 248 16.82 -7.90 11.97
CA SER A 248 17.13 -8.91 12.96
C SER A 248 16.72 -10.30 12.47
N TYR A 249 15.49 -10.47 11.96
CA TYR A 249 15.03 -11.73 11.40
C TYR A 249 15.88 -12.18 10.20
N GLU A 250 16.10 -11.31 9.22
CA GLU A 250 16.74 -11.70 7.96
C GLU A 250 18.24 -11.96 8.08
N ARG A 251 18.91 -11.38 9.10
CA ARG A 251 20.37 -11.38 9.23
C ARG A 251 20.87 -12.08 10.48
N LEU A 252 20.20 -11.89 11.62
CA LEU A 252 20.69 -12.33 12.93
C LEU A 252 19.96 -13.56 13.47
N ALA A 253 18.65 -13.66 13.32
CA ALA A 253 17.86 -14.75 13.89
C ALA A 253 18.26 -16.12 13.32
N ASP A 254 18.37 -17.14 14.18
CA ASP A 254 18.79 -18.49 13.77
C ASP A 254 17.80 -19.19 12.84
N HIS A 255 16.51 -18.90 13.02
CA HIS A 255 15.43 -19.39 12.16
C HIS A 255 15.19 -18.48 10.94
N GLY A 256 16.02 -17.45 10.77
CA GLY A 256 15.95 -16.53 9.64
C GLY A 256 16.72 -17.00 8.41
N PRO A 257 16.55 -16.33 7.26
CA PRO A 257 17.21 -16.68 6.00
C PRO A 257 18.73 -16.42 5.95
N LYS A 258 19.31 -15.74 6.94
CA LYS A 258 20.74 -15.41 7.03
C LYS A 258 21.30 -14.82 5.72
N LEU A 259 20.67 -13.77 5.21
CA LEU A 259 20.97 -13.19 3.89
C LEU A 259 22.37 -12.54 3.76
N GLY A 260 23.20 -12.56 4.81
CA GLY A 260 24.57 -12.04 4.81
C GLY A 260 24.62 -10.51 4.83
N ALA A 261 25.59 -9.92 4.12
CA ALA A 261 25.75 -8.47 4.08
C ALA A 261 24.61 -7.74 3.34
N ILE A 262 24.36 -6.49 3.74
CA ILE A 262 23.47 -5.56 3.04
C ILE A 262 24.09 -5.21 1.70
N THR A 263 23.34 -5.45 0.63
CA THR A 263 23.75 -5.15 -0.76
C THR A 263 22.55 -4.62 -1.55
N ARG A 264 22.76 -4.18 -2.79
CA ARG A 264 21.63 -3.82 -3.68
C ARG A 264 20.74 -5.02 -4.00
N LYS A 265 21.29 -6.24 -4.02
CA LYS A 265 20.54 -7.49 -4.27
C LYS A 265 19.77 -7.95 -3.03
N TYR A 266 20.39 -7.81 -1.86
CA TYR A 266 19.82 -8.12 -0.56
C TYR A 266 19.77 -6.84 0.27
N PRO A 267 18.78 -5.97 0.03
CA PRO A 267 18.69 -4.65 0.67
C PRO A 267 18.50 -4.76 2.18
N LEU A 268 18.55 -3.63 2.88
CA LEU A 268 18.29 -3.58 4.33
C LEU A 268 16.89 -4.11 4.65
N VAL A 269 15.91 -3.72 3.84
CA VAL A 269 14.52 -4.17 3.89
C VAL A 269 13.93 -4.20 2.48
N THR A 270 12.91 -5.02 2.28
CA THR A 270 12.13 -5.06 1.03
C THR A 270 11.47 -3.71 0.76
N GLY A 271 11.59 -3.22 -0.47
CA GLY A 271 10.88 -2.02 -0.93
C GLY A 271 9.36 -2.25 -0.91
N TYR A 272 8.59 -1.20 -0.68
CA TYR A 272 7.12 -1.26 -0.62
C TYR A 272 6.44 -0.73 -1.88
N PHE A 273 7.20 -0.08 -2.76
CA PHE A 273 6.66 0.47 -3.99
C PHE A 273 7.53 0.12 -5.19
N THR A 274 6.92 0.04 -6.36
CA THR A 274 7.64 -0.03 -7.62
C THR A 274 8.44 1.25 -7.86
N TYR A 275 9.65 1.10 -8.41
CA TYR A 275 10.45 2.21 -8.92
C TYR A 275 11.20 1.76 -10.18
N SER A 276 10.65 2.10 -11.35
CA SER A 276 11.17 1.69 -12.67
C SER A 276 11.99 2.78 -13.37
N PHE A 277 12.32 3.87 -12.67
CA PHE A 277 13.04 5.00 -13.24
C PHE A 277 14.54 4.91 -12.96
N LYS A 278 15.33 5.75 -13.63
CA LYS A 278 16.75 5.92 -13.30
C LYS A 278 16.88 6.35 -11.83
N GLU A 279 17.87 5.81 -11.14
CA GLU A 279 18.22 6.24 -9.78
C GLU A 279 18.66 7.72 -9.82
N LEU A 280 18.00 8.54 -9.00
CA LEU A 280 18.25 9.96 -8.85
C LEU A 280 18.54 10.26 -7.38
N THR A 281 18.89 11.49 -7.04
CA THR A 281 18.98 11.87 -5.62
C THR A 281 17.59 11.84 -4.98
N LEU A 282 17.51 11.62 -3.66
CA LEU A 282 16.24 11.60 -2.93
C LEU A 282 15.42 12.87 -3.16
N ASP A 283 16.07 14.02 -3.28
CA ASP A 283 15.40 15.32 -3.44
C ASP A 283 14.79 15.45 -4.85
N GLU A 284 15.47 14.90 -5.88
CA GLU A 284 14.91 14.82 -7.24
C GLU A 284 13.78 13.79 -7.34
N GLU A 285 13.90 12.66 -6.65
CA GLU A 285 12.86 11.64 -6.58
C GLU A 285 11.61 12.18 -5.88
N GLU A 286 11.76 12.95 -4.80
CA GLU A 286 10.64 13.59 -4.11
C GLU A 286 9.80 14.46 -5.06
N VAL A 287 10.43 15.21 -5.98
CA VAL A 287 9.69 16.00 -6.98
C VAL A 287 8.87 15.10 -7.92
N MET A 288 9.31 13.87 -8.19
CA MET A 288 8.60 12.93 -9.08
C MET A 288 7.25 12.50 -8.51
N MET A 289 7.06 12.48 -7.18
CA MET A 289 5.77 12.11 -6.56
C MET A 289 4.65 13.11 -6.88
N HIS A 290 5.00 14.29 -7.38
CA HIS A 290 4.07 15.33 -7.82
C HIS A 290 3.88 15.40 -9.35
N GLN A 291 4.53 14.50 -10.10
CA GLN A 291 4.48 14.45 -11.56
C GLN A 291 3.56 13.29 -11.99
N PRO A 292 2.34 13.55 -12.51
CA PRO A 292 1.37 12.49 -12.78
C PRO A 292 1.87 11.35 -13.66
N ASN A 293 2.69 11.67 -14.67
CA ASN A 293 3.29 10.70 -15.58
C ASN A 293 4.37 9.81 -14.93
N LYS A 294 4.75 10.07 -13.68
CA LYS A 294 5.69 9.26 -12.89
C LYS A 294 5.01 8.67 -11.66
N ALA A 295 4.28 9.50 -10.93
CA ALA A 295 3.54 9.15 -9.72
C ALA A 295 2.53 8.02 -9.91
N SER A 296 1.96 7.87 -11.12
CA SER A 296 1.10 6.73 -11.46
C SER A 296 1.83 5.37 -11.47
N TYR A 297 3.15 5.37 -11.63
CA TYR A 297 4.00 4.17 -11.70
C TYR A 297 4.72 3.84 -10.39
N PHE A 298 4.42 4.59 -9.32
CA PHE A 298 4.85 4.30 -7.96
C PHE A 298 3.74 3.51 -7.27
N MET A 299 3.70 2.22 -7.56
CA MET A 299 2.61 1.33 -7.21
C MET A 299 2.96 0.56 -5.95
N ALA A 300 2.03 0.53 -4.99
CA ALA A 300 2.22 -0.17 -3.73
C ALA A 300 2.23 -1.70 -3.94
N TYR A 301 3.21 -2.37 -3.36
CA TYR A 301 3.24 -3.82 -3.28
C TYR A 301 2.22 -4.35 -2.27
N ASN A 302 1.78 -5.58 -2.50
CA ASN A 302 0.89 -6.29 -1.60
C ASN A 302 1.70 -7.10 -0.57
N GLY A 303 1.00 -7.71 0.37
CA GLY A 303 1.58 -8.52 1.43
C GLY A 303 0.51 -8.90 2.44
N TRP A 304 0.94 -9.16 3.65
CA TRP A 304 0.06 -9.37 4.79
C TRP A 304 0.56 -8.62 6.03
N VAL A 305 -0.34 -8.36 6.96
CA VAL A 305 -0.07 -7.65 8.20
C VAL A 305 -0.46 -8.55 9.35
N MET A 306 0.43 -8.71 10.33
CA MET A 306 0.18 -9.58 11.47
C MET A 306 -0.97 -9.02 12.33
N GLY A 307 -2.05 -9.80 12.49
CA GLY A 307 -3.18 -9.44 13.35
C GLY A 307 -4.00 -8.23 12.88
N ASP A 308 -3.96 -7.89 11.60
CA ASP A 308 -4.80 -6.81 11.03
C ASP A 308 -6.25 -7.27 10.86
N ASP A 309 -7.15 -6.29 10.76
CA ASP A 309 -8.56 -6.54 10.49
C ASP A 309 -8.73 -6.99 9.02
N PRO A 310 -9.15 -8.25 8.76
CA PRO A 310 -9.28 -8.77 7.39
C PRO A 310 -10.37 -8.05 6.59
N LEU A 311 -11.33 -7.39 7.25
CA LEU A 311 -12.36 -6.61 6.57
C LEU A 311 -11.87 -5.24 6.12
N ARG A 312 -10.69 -4.80 6.60
CA ARG A 312 -10.10 -3.52 6.25
C ARG A 312 -8.95 -3.72 5.27
N ASN A 313 -9.02 -3.01 4.15
CA ASN A 313 -7.91 -2.96 3.22
C ASN A 313 -6.82 -2.00 3.72
N PHE A 314 -5.66 -2.54 4.10
CA PHE A 314 -4.53 -1.77 4.63
C PHE A 314 -3.92 -0.75 3.67
N ALA A 315 -4.27 -0.75 2.39
CA ALA A 315 -3.84 0.25 1.41
C ALA A 315 -4.80 1.45 1.29
N GLU A 316 -6.01 1.36 1.85
CA GLU A 316 -7.00 2.44 1.81
C GLU A 316 -6.66 3.58 2.80
N PRO A 317 -7.22 4.79 2.59
CA PRO A 317 -7.09 5.89 3.53
C PRO A 317 -7.51 5.49 4.95
N GLY A 318 -6.80 6.01 5.96
CA GLY A 318 -7.01 5.69 7.37
C GLY A 318 -6.15 4.55 7.90
N SER A 319 -5.50 3.78 7.02
CA SER A 319 -4.42 2.86 7.38
C SER A 319 -3.06 3.58 7.40
N ASN A 320 -2.18 3.16 8.32
CA ASN A 320 -0.80 3.64 8.40
C ASN A 320 0.23 2.55 8.12
N VAL A 321 -0.20 1.36 7.66
CA VAL A 321 0.64 0.17 7.50
C VAL A 321 1.88 0.44 6.64
N TYR A 322 1.71 1.10 5.49
CA TYR A 322 2.83 1.45 4.61
C TYR A 322 3.79 2.46 5.25
N LEU A 323 3.26 3.47 5.95
CA LEU A 323 4.05 4.51 6.61
C LEU A 323 4.84 3.93 7.80
N ARG A 324 4.22 3.03 8.55
CA ARG A 324 4.79 2.38 9.74
C ARG A 324 5.60 1.13 9.43
N ARG A 325 5.72 0.75 8.16
CA ARG A 325 6.47 -0.44 7.73
C ARG A 325 5.95 -1.75 8.36
N GLU A 326 4.65 -1.82 8.62
CA GLU A 326 4.00 -2.97 9.28
C GLU A 326 3.71 -4.13 8.29
N LEU A 327 3.92 -3.91 6.99
CA LEU A 327 3.62 -4.90 5.94
C LEU A 327 4.74 -5.93 5.80
N ILE A 328 4.39 -7.22 5.92
CA ILE A 328 5.23 -8.30 5.40
C ILE A 328 5.03 -8.34 3.88
N CYS A 329 5.87 -7.57 3.20
CA CYS A 329 5.73 -7.22 1.79
C CYS A 329 6.18 -8.34 0.85
N TRP A 330 5.38 -8.62 -0.17
CA TRP A 330 5.77 -9.41 -1.34
C TRP A 330 6.28 -8.45 -2.43
N GLY A 331 7.59 -8.18 -2.40
CA GLY A 331 8.23 -7.18 -3.28
C GLY A 331 8.20 -7.49 -4.78
N ASP A 332 7.59 -8.60 -5.19
CA ASP A 332 7.36 -8.99 -6.58
C ASP A 332 5.92 -8.73 -7.05
N SER A 333 5.02 -8.32 -6.16
CA SER A 333 3.57 -8.37 -6.39
C SER A 333 2.90 -7.04 -6.05
N VAL A 334 2.38 -6.35 -7.07
CA VAL A 334 1.66 -5.08 -6.94
C VAL A 334 0.22 -5.32 -6.49
N LYS A 335 -0.23 -4.56 -5.49
CA LYS A 335 -1.60 -4.63 -4.96
C LYS A 335 -2.61 -4.01 -5.92
N LEU A 336 -3.69 -4.75 -6.18
CA LEU A 336 -4.74 -4.33 -7.10
C LEU A 336 -5.82 -3.49 -6.41
N ARG A 337 -6.24 -2.39 -7.05
CA ARG A 337 -7.18 -1.39 -6.54
C ARG A 337 -8.51 -1.46 -7.27
N TYR A 338 -9.41 -2.33 -6.81
CA TYR A 338 -10.75 -2.50 -7.40
C TYR A 338 -11.68 -1.30 -7.13
N GLY A 339 -11.52 -0.61 -6.01
CA GLY A 339 -12.52 0.34 -5.51
C GLY A 339 -13.76 -0.35 -4.95
N ASN A 340 -14.86 0.40 -4.82
CA ASN A 340 -16.12 -0.09 -4.26
C ASN A 340 -17.01 -0.76 -5.31
N LYS A 341 -16.83 -0.42 -6.58
CA LYS A 341 -17.67 -0.89 -7.69
C LYS A 341 -16.89 -0.93 -9.02
N PRO A 342 -17.40 -1.63 -10.05
CA PRO A 342 -16.72 -1.76 -11.34
C PRO A 342 -16.31 -0.43 -11.98
N GLU A 343 -17.09 0.63 -11.80
CA GLU A 343 -16.81 1.94 -12.39
C GLU A 343 -15.57 2.64 -11.80
N ASP A 344 -15.13 2.24 -10.60
CA ASP A 344 -13.97 2.85 -9.94
C ASP A 344 -12.64 2.39 -10.58
N CYS A 345 -12.64 1.23 -11.25
CA CYS A 345 -11.50 0.73 -12.04
C CYS A 345 -11.96 -0.26 -13.15
N PRO A 346 -12.61 0.21 -14.22
CA PRO A 346 -13.31 -0.66 -15.18
C PRO A 346 -12.42 -1.72 -15.83
N TYR A 347 -11.18 -1.36 -16.17
CA TYR A 347 -10.23 -2.28 -16.78
C TYR A 347 -9.91 -3.46 -15.86
N LEU A 348 -9.57 -3.18 -14.59
CA LEU A 348 -9.22 -4.22 -13.61
C LEU A 348 -10.37 -5.21 -13.41
N TRP A 349 -11.59 -4.70 -13.23
CA TRP A 349 -12.77 -5.54 -13.08
C TRP A 349 -13.02 -6.41 -14.30
N ALA A 350 -12.93 -5.85 -15.51
CA ALA A 350 -13.09 -6.61 -16.76
C ALA A 350 -12.00 -7.68 -16.94
N HIS A 351 -10.74 -7.33 -16.67
CA HIS A 351 -9.59 -8.22 -16.76
C HIS A 351 -9.71 -9.40 -15.79
N MET A 352 -10.05 -9.13 -14.54
CA MET A 352 -10.18 -10.15 -13.49
C MET A 352 -11.44 -11.00 -13.65
N LYS A 353 -12.54 -10.42 -14.16
CA LYS A 353 -13.71 -11.19 -14.58
C LYS A 353 -13.35 -12.15 -15.71
N LYS A 354 -12.61 -11.68 -16.72
CA LYS A 354 -12.18 -12.53 -17.83
C LYS A 354 -11.27 -13.67 -17.39
N TYR A 355 -10.31 -13.36 -16.51
CA TYR A 355 -9.46 -14.36 -15.86
C TYR A 355 -10.30 -15.42 -15.13
N THR A 356 -11.28 -14.98 -14.35
CA THR A 356 -12.15 -15.87 -13.58
C THR A 356 -13.00 -16.76 -14.49
N GLU A 357 -13.61 -16.20 -15.54
CA GLU A 357 -14.39 -16.96 -16.52
C GLU A 357 -13.55 -17.99 -17.27
N ILE A 358 -12.32 -17.64 -17.67
CA ILE A 358 -11.38 -18.57 -18.30
C ILE A 358 -11.07 -19.72 -17.35
N THR A 359 -10.75 -19.41 -16.09
CA THR A 359 -10.44 -20.42 -15.07
C THR A 359 -11.63 -21.36 -14.85
N ALA A 360 -12.83 -20.83 -14.64
CA ALA A 360 -14.05 -21.61 -14.43
C ALA A 360 -14.45 -22.45 -15.66
N LYS A 361 -14.12 -21.98 -16.88
CA LYS A 361 -14.35 -22.75 -18.10
C LYS A 361 -13.55 -24.05 -18.11
N TYR A 362 -12.25 -23.99 -17.77
CA TYR A 362 -11.36 -25.14 -17.93
C TYR A 362 -11.20 -26.00 -16.67
N PHE A 363 -11.38 -25.45 -15.47
CA PHE A 363 -11.25 -26.17 -14.21
C PHE A 363 -12.61 -26.46 -13.57
N HIS A 364 -12.66 -27.47 -12.70
CA HIS A 364 -13.89 -27.90 -12.03
C HIS A 364 -14.19 -27.08 -10.76
N GLY A 365 -13.24 -26.29 -10.32
CA GLY A 365 -13.31 -25.50 -9.10
C GLY A 365 -12.13 -24.55 -8.97
N VAL A 366 -12.19 -23.71 -7.96
CA VAL A 366 -11.15 -22.73 -7.64
C VAL A 366 -10.77 -22.78 -6.17
N ARG A 367 -9.52 -22.43 -5.87
CA ARG A 367 -9.06 -22.04 -4.53
C ARG A 367 -8.90 -20.53 -4.48
N LEU A 368 -9.55 -19.86 -3.54
CA LEU A 368 -9.38 -18.43 -3.31
C LEU A 368 -8.09 -18.23 -2.49
N ASP A 369 -7.05 -17.74 -3.13
CA ASP A 369 -5.79 -17.42 -2.47
C ASP A 369 -5.95 -16.19 -1.56
N ASN A 370 -5.52 -16.31 -0.31
CA ASN A 370 -5.63 -15.27 0.71
C ASN A 370 -7.02 -14.55 0.68
N CYS A 371 -8.07 -15.35 0.80
CA CYS A 371 -9.46 -14.93 0.63
C CYS A 371 -9.87 -13.85 1.64
N HIS A 372 -9.35 -13.93 2.87
CA HIS A 372 -9.64 -12.96 3.92
C HIS A 372 -9.09 -11.56 3.60
N SER A 373 -8.10 -11.44 2.70
CA SER A 373 -7.59 -10.14 2.24
C SER A 373 -8.25 -9.65 0.93
N THR A 374 -9.13 -10.44 0.32
CA THR A 374 -9.90 -10.04 -0.86
C THR A 374 -11.17 -9.32 -0.43
N PRO A 375 -11.43 -8.09 -0.92
CA PRO A 375 -12.67 -7.39 -0.62
C PRO A 375 -13.88 -8.25 -0.99
N LEU A 376 -14.82 -8.38 -0.06
CA LEU A 376 -15.90 -9.36 -0.17
C LEU A 376 -16.77 -9.15 -1.41
N HIS A 377 -17.08 -7.89 -1.75
CA HIS A 377 -17.84 -7.54 -2.96
C HIS A 377 -17.12 -7.91 -4.26
N VAL A 378 -15.77 -7.90 -4.27
CA VAL A 378 -14.98 -8.35 -5.42
C VAL A 378 -15.10 -9.86 -5.55
N ALA A 379 -14.86 -10.60 -4.47
CA ALA A 379 -14.94 -12.06 -4.49
C ALA A 379 -16.35 -12.55 -4.88
N GLU A 380 -17.41 -11.90 -4.39
CA GLU A 380 -18.80 -12.21 -4.75
C GLU A 380 -19.05 -12.09 -6.26
N GLU A 381 -18.67 -10.96 -6.88
CA GLU A 381 -18.87 -10.74 -8.32
C GLU A 381 -18.05 -11.73 -9.16
N MET A 382 -16.80 -11.99 -8.76
CA MET A 382 -15.94 -12.92 -9.49
C MET A 382 -16.50 -14.35 -9.41
N LEU A 383 -16.94 -14.80 -8.23
CA LEU A 383 -17.54 -16.12 -8.08
C LEU A 383 -18.90 -16.23 -8.78
N ALA A 384 -19.70 -15.15 -8.81
CA ALA A 384 -20.94 -15.12 -9.59
C ALA A 384 -20.66 -15.29 -11.09
N ALA A 385 -19.63 -14.62 -11.62
CA ALA A 385 -19.17 -14.81 -13.00
C ALA A 385 -18.66 -16.25 -13.24
N ALA A 386 -17.88 -16.80 -12.31
CA ALA A 386 -17.39 -18.18 -12.38
C ALA A 386 -18.54 -19.20 -12.41
N ARG A 387 -19.53 -19.04 -11.52
CA ARG A 387 -20.70 -19.93 -11.42
C ARG A 387 -21.65 -19.80 -12.61
N SER A 388 -21.70 -18.63 -13.25
CA SER A 388 -22.43 -18.44 -14.51
C SER A 388 -21.82 -19.27 -15.65
N VAL A 389 -20.49 -19.45 -15.65
CA VAL A 389 -19.79 -20.32 -16.59
C VAL A 389 -19.89 -21.80 -16.18
N ARG A 390 -19.82 -22.08 -14.87
CA ARG A 390 -19.86 -23.44 -14.30
C ARG A 390 -20.78 -23.48 -13.07
N PRO A 391 -22.05 -23.87 -13.21
CA PRO A 391 -23.00 -23.86 -12.09
C PRO A 391 -22.56 -24.72 -10.89
N ASN A 392 -21.91 -25.86 -11.15
CA ASN A 392 -21.40 -26.78 -10.13
C ASN A 392 -19.94 -26.49 -9.73
N LEU A 393 -19.52 -25.21 -9.72
CA LEU A 393 -18.16 -24.83 -9.34
C LEU A 393 -17.90 -25.19 -7.87
N TYR A 394 -16.86 -25.99 -7.64
CA TYR A 394 -16.32 -26.26 -6.31
C TYR A 394 -15.41 -25.10 -5.88
N VAL A 395 -15.59 -24.58 -4.66
CA VAL A 395 -14.85 -23.39 -4.18
C VAL A 395 -14.27 -23.69 -2.82
N ILE A 396 -12.95 -23.66 -2.72
CA ILE A 396 -12.23 -23.68 -1.43
C ILE A 396 -11.54 -22.33 -1.22
N ALA A 397 -11.20 -22.01 0.02
CA ALA A 397 -10.57 -20.73 0.34
C ALA A 397 -9.50 -20.88 1.42
N GLU A 398 -8.44 -20.09 1.29
CA GLU A 398 -7.54 -19.79 2.41
C GLU A 398 -8.12 -18.64 3.23
N LEU A 399 -8.81 -19.00 4.32
CA LEU A 399 -9.59 -18.08 5.13
C LEU A 399 -9.23 -18.27 6.61
N PHE A 400 -8.64 -17.23 7.20
CA PHE A 400 -8.35 -17.16 8.63
C PHE A 400 -8.52 -15.71 9.08
N THR A 401 -9.71 -15.36 9.57
CA THR A 401 -10.00 -13.99 10.00
C THR A 401 -9.69 -13.74 11.47
N GLY A 402 -9.29 -14.79 12.21
CA GLY A 402 -9.17 -14.76 13.66
C GLY A 402 -10.51 -14.76 14.39
N SER A 403 -11.62 -14.87 13.66
CA SER A 403 -12.98 -14.88 14.20
C SER A 403 -13.87 -15.84 13.41
N GLU A 404 -14.30 -16.92 14.04
CA GLU A 404 -15.21 -17.91 13.43
C GLU A 404 -16.50 -17.25 12.90
N ILE A 405 -16.97 -16.18 13.55
CA ILE A 405 -18.15 -15.42 13.10
C ILE A 405 -17.87 -14.75 11.75
N ILE A 406 -16.71 -14.12 11.60
CA ILE A 406 -16.34 -13.45 10.34
C ILE A 406 -16.07 -14.51 9.27
N ASP A 407 -15.40 -15.62 9.62
CA ASP A 407 -15.20 -16.74 8.68
C ASP A 407 -16.55 -17.26 8.13
N ASN A 408 -17.56 -17.41 8.99
CA ASN A 408 -18.91 -17.80 8.58
C ASN A 408 -19.56 -16.77 7.64
N VAL A 409 -19.30 -15.47 7.81
CA VAL A 409 -19.80 -14.45 6.87
C VAL A 409 -19.21 -14.67 5.48
N PHE A 410 -17.90 -14.90 5.37
CA PHE A 410 -17.25 -15.19 4.10
C PHE A 410 -17.78 -16.49 3.48
N VAL A 411 -17.86 -17.58 4.25
CA VAL A 411 -18.36 -18.88 3.76
C VAL A 411 -19.77 -18.76 3.18
N ASN A 412 -20.69 -18.12 3.92
CA ASN A 412 -22.07 -18.00 3.49
C ASN A 412 -22.24 -17.05 2.29
N ARG A 413 -21.54 -15.91 2.28
CA ARG A 413 -21.68 -14.92 1.20
C ARG A 413 -21.02 -15.36 -0.10
N LEU A 414 -19.87 -16.03 -0.01
CA LEU A 414 -19.13 -16.52 -1.18
C LEU A 414 -19.59 -17.90 -1.66
N GLY A 415 -20.36 -18.62 -0.84
CA GLY A 415 -20.74 -20.00 -1.09
C GLY A 415 -19.50 -20.90 -1.19
N ILE A 416 -18.58 -20.75 -0.24
CA ILE A 416 -17.43 -21.67 -0.11
C ILE A 416 -17.98 -23.06 0.25
N THR A 417 -17.47 -24.10 -0.40
CA THR A 417 -18.03 -25.47 -0.38
C THR A 417 -17.20 -26.45 0.41
#